data_AF-A0A7J2JMU2-F1
#
_entry.id   AF-A0A7J2JMU2-F1
#
_cell.length_a   1.000
_cell.length_b   1.000
_cell.length_c   1.000
_cell.angle_alpha   90.00
_cell.angle_beta   90.00
_cell.angle_gamma   90.00
#
_symmetry.space_group_name_H-M   'P 1'
#
loop_
_entity.id
_entity.type
_entity.pdbx_description
1 polymer ?
#
loop_
_entity_poly.entity_id
_entity_poly.type
_entity_poly.pdbx_seq_one_letter_code
_entity_poly.pdbx_strand_id
1 'polypeptide(L)' 'MKHKPVQVWKYYSIEGDKLVRKKRFCPRCGSFMAEHKDRYTCGKCGYTEFKTRKE' A
#
# COMPACT_ATOMS: atom_id res chain seq x y z
N MET A 1 -17.36 -18.56 -4.86
CA MET A 1 -17.16 -17.13 -5.13
C MET A 1 -15.75 -16.93 -5.68
N LYS A 2 -15.57 -16.57 -6.96
CA LYS A 2 -14.23 -16.35 -7.54
C LYS A 2 -13.76 -14.95 -7.15
N HIS A 3 -12.83 -14.84 -6.19
CA HIS A 3 -12.21 -13.55 -5.86
C HIS A 3 -11.43 -13.03 -7.07
N LYS A 4 -11.64 -11.76 -7.43
CA LYS A 4 -10.87 -11.10 -8.50
C LYS A 4 -9.38 -11.15 -8.14
N PRO A 5 -8.49 -11.52 -9.08
CA PRO A 5 -7.06 -11.54 -8.83
C PRO A 5 -6.55 -10.13 -8.53
N VAL A 6 -5.72 -10.01 -7.51
CA VAL A 6 -5.18 -8.71 -7.07
C VAL A 6 -4.05 -8.30 -8.02
N GLN A 7 -4.19 -7.14 -8.66
CA GLN A 7 -3.23 -6.65 -9.65
C GLN A 7 -2.08 -5.88 -9.00
N VAL A 8 -1.29 -6.56 -8.16
CA VAL A 8 -0.23 -5.95 -7.34
C VAL A 8 0.87 -5.30 -8.18
N TRP A 9 1.16 -5.84 -9.37
CA TRP A 9 2.19 -5.32 -10.27
C TRP A 9 1.95 -3.85 -10.70
N LYS A 10 0.71 -3.37 -10.70
CA LYS A 10 0.36 -1.99 -11.05
C LYS A 10 0.91 -0.95 -10.06
N TYR A 11 1.31 -1.38 -8.87
CA TYR A 11 1.87 -0.49 -7.84
C TYR A 11 3.38 -0.28 -7.97
N TYR A 12 4.02 -0.93 -8.94
CA TYR A 12 5.41 -0.68 -9.30
C TYR A 12 5.43 0.20 -10.55
N SER A 13 6.21 1.27 -10.51
CA SER A 13 6.57 2.11 -11.64
C SER A 13 8.07 2.01 -11.87
N ILE A 14 8.49 2.13 -13.12
CA ILE A 14 9.90 2.28 -13.47
C ILE A 14 10.02 3.72 -13.99
N GLU A 15 10.77 4.55 -13.27
CA GLU A 15 11.09 5.91 -13.68
C GLU A 15 12.59 5.96 -13.98
N GLY A 16 12.93 5.88 -15.28
CA GLY A 16 14.30 5.69 -15.74
C GLY A 16 14.88 4.38 -15.21
N ASP A 17 15.99 4.47 -14.50
CA ASP A 17 16.69 3.32 -13.89
C ASP A 17 16.22 2.98 -12.46
N LYS A 18 15.20 3.68 -11.95
CA LYS A 18 14.74 3.51 -10.55
C LYS A 18 13.36 2.85 -10.50
N LEU A 19 13.28 1.81 -9.68
CA LEU A 19 12.01 1.15 -9.34
C LEU A 19 11.29 1.97 -8.26
N VAL A 20 10.24 2.69 -8.67
CA VAL A 20 9.40 3.53 -7.82
C VAL A 20 8.19 2.73 -7.35
N ARG A 21 7.97 2.68 -6.03
CA ARG A 21 6.81 2.01 -5.43
C ARG A 21 5.71 3.04 -5.20
N LYS A 22 4.57 2.90 -5.87
CA LYS A 22 3.46 3.88 -5.83
C LYS A 22 2.66 3.87 -4.53
N LYS A 23 2.67 2.76 -3.79
CA LYS A 23 1.90 2.59 -2.56
C LYS A 23 2.78 2.36 -1.35
N ARG A 24 2.30 2.80 -0.19
CA ARG A 24 2.95 2.56 1.10
C ARG A 24 3.01 1.08 1.42
N PHE A 25 4.14 0.65 1.96
CA PHE A 25 4.37 -0.72 2.38
C PHE A 25 4.18 -0.83 3.89
N CYS A 26 3.60 -1.94 4.34
CA CYS A 26 3.40 -2.16 5.76
C CYS A 26 4.74 -2.38 6.46
N PRO A 27 5.07 -1.60 7.52
CA PRO A 27 6.33 -1.75 8.25
C PRO A 27 6.44 -3.10 8.98
N ARG A 28 5.32 -3.77 9.25
CA ARG A 28 5.31 -5.05 9.99
C ARG A 28 5.42 -6.27 9.09
N CYS A 29 4.61 -6.33 8.04
CA CYS A 29 4.45 -7.56 7.24
C CYS A 29 4.88 -7.43 5.78
N GLY A 30 5.39 -6.26 5.40
CA GLY A 30 5.86 -6.02 4.04
C GLY A 30 4.80 -6.29 2.97
N SER A 31 3.59 -5.79 3.16
CA SER A 31 2.52 -5.90 2.16
C SER A 31 2.03 -4.51 1.81
N PHE A 32 1.49 -4.32 0.59
CA PHE A 32 0.93 -3.04 0.21
C PHE A 32 -0.25 -2.68 1.12
N MET A 33 -0.19 -1.48 1.68
CA MET A 33 -1.28 -0.94 2.47
C MET A 33 -2.35 -0.34 1.55
N ALA A 34 -3.60 -0.50 1.95
CA ALA A 34 -4.73 0.20 1.36
C ALA A 34 -4.64 1.66 1.80
N GLU A 35 -4.57 2.56 0.83
CA GLU A 35 -4.61 3.99 1.05
C GLU A 35 -6.07 4.45 1.05
N HIS A 36 -6.52 4.96 2.19
CA HIS A 36 -7.78 5.67 2.34
C HIS A 36 -7.51 7.18 2.48
N LYS A 37 -8.57 7.98 2.57
CA LYS A 37 -8.46 9.44 2.70
C LYS A 37 -7.85 9.85 4.04
N ASP A 38 -8.22 9.13 5.09
CA ASP A 38 -7.93 9.39 6.50
C ASP A 38 -6.86 8.44 7.09
N ARG A 39 -6.60 7.30 6.44
CA ARG A 39 -5.74 6.24 7.00
C ARG A 39 -5.07 5.37 5.94
N TYR A 40 -4.05 4.65 6.36
CA TYR A 40 -3.44 3.53 5.65
C TYR A 40 -3.74 2.26 6.44
N THR A 41 -4.33 1.26 5.79
CA THR A 41 -4.72 0.00 6.45
C THR A 41 -4.03 -1.18 5.79
N CYS A 42 -3.43 -2.08 6.56
CA CYS A 42 -2.87 -3.32 6.07
C CYS A 42 -3.89 -4.46 6.17
N GLY A 43 -4.32 -4.98 5.03
CA GLY A 43 -5.27 -6.11 4.98
C GLY A 43 -4.70 -7.45 5.44
N LYS A 44 -3.37 -7.58 5.57
CA LYS A 44 -2.71 -8.85 5.97
C LYS A 44 -2.52 -8.97 7.48
N CYS A 45 -2.12 -7.89 8.17
CA CYS A 45 -1.81 -7.91 9.60
C CYS A 45 -2.67 -6.96 10.45
N GLY A 46 -3.67 -6.29 9.87
CA GLY A 46 -4.58 -5.37 10.57
C GLY A 46 -3.94 -4.05 11.02
N TYR A 47 -2.69 -3.77 10.62
CA TYR A 47 -2.02 -2.54 11.00
C TYR A 47 -2.67 -1.32 10.34
N THR A 48 -2.98 -0.28 11.12
CA THR A 48 -3.60 0.95 10.61
C THR A 48 -2.77 2.15 11.05
N GLU A 49 -2.41 3.01 10.10
CA GLU A 49 -1.80 4.32 10.36
C GLU A 49 -2.76 5.41 9.94
N PHE A 50 -3.12 6.32 10.83
CA PHE A 50 -3.93 7.47 10.47
C PHE A 50 -3.05 8.55 9.84
N LYS A 51 -3.54 9.17 8.76
CA LYS A 51 -2.92 10.35 8.17
C LYS A 51 -3.22 11.55 9.05
N THR A 52 -2.66 11.58 10.25
CA THR A 52 -2.66 12.80 11.05
C THR A 52 -1.82 13.82 10.28
N ARG A 53 -2.47 14.88 9.78
CA ARG A 53 -1.78 16.12 9.42
C ARG A 53 -0.98 16.52 10.66
N LYS A 54 0.33 16.27 10.66
CA LYS A 54 1.22 16.93 11.61
C LYS A 54 1.38 18.34 11.08
N GLU A 55 0.74 19.25 11.82
CA GLU A 55 0.76 20.74 11.82
C GLU A 55 1.20 21.47 10.55
#